data_AF-R1CCC5-F1
#
_entry.id   AF-R1CCC5-F1
#
_cell.length_a   1.000
_cell.length_b   1.000
_cell.length_c   1.000
_cell.angle_alpha   90.00
_cell.angle_beta   90.00
_cell.angle_gamma   90.00
#
_symmetry.space_group_name_H-M   'P 1'
#
loop_
_entity.id
_entity.type
_entity.pdbx_description
1 polymer ?
#
loop_
_entity_poly.entity_id
_entity_poly.type
_entity_poly.pdbx_seq_one_letter_code
_entity_poly.pdbx_strand_id
1 'polypeptide(L)' 'MMRCSVCNGRGYVKLSKAEVAGRDDCPPKVLEAIDEFYACRSCGKLYWEGPKSNNAFEHFTSVFDGFGPSTGSGL' A
#
# COMPACT_ATOMS: atom_id res chain seq x y z
N MET A 1 13.46 1.45 6.12
CA MET A 1 12.92 2.83 6.19
C MET A 1 12.22 3.14 4.87
N MET A 2 10.89 3.21 4.85
CA MET A 2 10.13 3.46 3.62
C MET A 2 10.38 4.90 3.12
N ARG A 3 10.45 5.08 1.80
CA ARG A 3 10.58 6.39 1.14
C ARG A 3 9.34 6.70 0.32
N CYS A 4 8.99 7.97 0.23
CA CYS A 4 7.86 8.41 -0.58
C CYS A 4 8.11 8.09 -2.06
N SER A 5 7.17 7.39 -2.69
CA SER A 5 7.23 7.04 -4.11
C SER A 5 7.12 8.24 -5.06
N VAL A 6 6.68 9.40 -4.57
CA VAL A 6 6.52 10.63 -5.36
C VAL A 6 7.74 11.56 -5.24
N CYS A 7 8.22 11.82 -4.02
CA CYS A 7 9.29 12.81 -3.79
C CYS A 7 10.59 12.23 -3.24
N ASN A 8 10.65 10.91 -2.99
CA ASN A 8 11.78 10.23 -2.34
C ASN A 8 12.11 10.74 -0.91
N GLY A 9 11.24 11.56 -0.33
CA GLY A 9 11.34 12.10 1.02
C GLY A 9 11.27 11.01 2.09
N ARG A 10 11.77 11.34 3.29
CA ARG A 10 11.83 10.43 4.43
C ARG A 10 10.73 10.76 5.44
N GLY A 11 10.12 9.71 5.96
CA GLY A 11 9.19 9.81 7.07
C GLY A 11 7.76 10.09 6.64
N TYR A 12 6.86 9.55 7.46
CA TYR A 12 5.43 9.64 7.30
C TYR A 12 4.80 10.13 8.60
N VAL A 13 3.59 10.65 8.51
CA VAL A 13 2.74 10.98 9.65
C VAL A 13 1.42 10.25 9.49
N LYS A 14 0.92 9.64 10.58
CA LYS A 14 -0.40 9.03 10.60
C LYS A 14 -1.44 10.15 10.68
N LEU A 15 -2.47 10.08 9.85
CA LEU A 15 -3.58 11.02 9.84
C LEU A 15 -4.84 10.35 10.36
N SER A 16 -5.66 11.12 11.08
CA SER A 16 -7.00 10.71 11.45
C SER A 16 -7.96 10.79 10.26
N LYS A 17 -9.06 10.03 10.33
CA LYS A 17 -10.13 10.04 9.32
C LYS A 17 -10.71 11.44 9.11
N ALA A 18 -10.81 12.24 10.18
CA ALA A 18 -11.28 13.63 10.11
C ALA A 18 -10.30 14.54 9.35
N GLU A 19 -8.99 14.40 9.56
CA GLU A 19 -7.99 15.15 8.80
C GLU A 19 -8.00 14.79 7.32
N VAL A 20 -8.29 13.54 6.98
CA VAL A 20 -8.38 13.08 5.59
C VAL A 20 -9.69 13.49 4.93
N ALA A 21 -10.79 13.56 5.68
CA ALA A 21 -12.10 13.98 5.16
C ALA A 21 -12.10 15.39 4.56
N GLY A 22 -11.22 16.27 5.05
CA GLY A 22 -11.04 17.61 4.50
C GLY A 22 -10.12 17.70 3.28
N ARG A 23 -9.66 16.58 2.72
CA ARG A 23 -8.70 16.55 1.60
C ARG A 23 -9.37 16.10 0.31
N ASP A 24 -9.04 16.80 -0.78
CA ASP A 24 -9.56 16.47 -2.11
C ASP A 24 -8.85 15.27 -2.77
N ASP A 25 -7.73 14.82 -2.23
CA ASP A 25 -6.92 13.71 -2.78
C ASP A 25 -7.31 12.33 -2.23
N CYS A 26 -8.41 12.23 -1.49
CA CYS A 26 -8.97 10.98 -0.98
C CYS A 26 -10.34 10.67 -1.60
N PRO A 27 -10.51 9.54 -2.33
CA PRO A 27 -11.81 9.14 -2.84
C PRO A 27 -12.81 8.83 -1.70
N PRO A 28 -14.10 9.23 -1.81
CA PRO A 28 -15.08 9.03 -0.74
C PRO A 28 -15.18 7.58 -0.26
N LYS A 29 -15.21 6.61 -1.20
CA LYS A 29 -15.28 5.18 -0.88
C LYS A 29 -14.07 4.65 -0.10
N VAL A 30 -12.90 5.25 -0.32
CA VAL A 30 -11.68 4.90 0.45
C VAL A 30 -11.82 5.43 1.86
N LEU A 31 -12.28 6.69 2.01
CA LEU A 31 -12.52 7.28 3.31
C LEU A 31 -13.54 6.47 4.11
N GLU A 32 -14.59 5.93 3.48
CA GLU A 32 -15.55 5.07 4.17
C GLU A 32 -14.91 3.76 4.64
N ALA A 33 -14.15 3.09 3.78
CA ALA A 33 -13.65 1.73 3.99
C ALA A 33 -12.39 1.64 4.85
N ILE A 34 -11.58 2.70 4.95
CA ILE A 34 -10.26 2.66 5.55
C ILE A 34 -10.21 3.53 6.82
N ASP A 35 -9.50 3.04 7.84
CA ASP A 35 -9.31 3.76 9.10
C ASP A 35 -7.85 4.24 9.30
N GLU A 36 -6.90 3.69 8.55
CA GLU A 36 -5.48 4.04 8.66
C GLU A 36 -4.95 4.77 7.43
N PHE A 37 -4.52 6.02 7.66
CA PHE A 37 -3.97 6.89 6.63
C PHE A 37 -2.60 7.41 7.03
N TYR A 38 -1.75 7.58 6.02
CA TYR A 38 -0.39 8.07 6.18
C TYR A 38 -0.10 9.15 5.14
N ALA A 39 0.52 10.25 5.55
CA ALA A 39 0.99 11.29 4.63
C ALA A 39 2.51 11.44 4.68
N CYS A 40 3.13 11.69 3.52
CA CYS A 40 4.54 12.04 3.47
C CYS A 40 4.77 13.38 4.17
N ARG A 41 5.77 13.46 5.06
CA ARG A 41 6.13 14.73 5.74
C ARG A 41 6.71 15.79 4.80
N SER A 42 7.22 15.40 3.64
CA SER A 42 7.86 16.31 2.68
C SER A 42 6.90 16.86 1.63
N CYS A 43 6.15 15.99 0.95
CA CYS A 43 5.26 16.41 -0.14
C CYS A 43 3.77 16.27 0.15
N GLY A 44 3.39 15.75 1.32
CA GLY A 44 1.99 15.61 1.72
C GLY A 44 1.21 14.51 1.00
N LYS A 45 1.85 13.70 0.14
CA LYS A 45 1.18 12.60 -0.58
C LYS A 45 0.51 11.65 0.41
N LEU A 46 -0.79 11.42 0.21
CA LEU A 46 -1.61 10.51 0.99
C LEU A 46 -1.44 9.05 0.54
N TYR A 47 -1.37 8.14 1.52
CA TYR A 47 -1.27 6.70 1.38
C TYR A 47 -2.22 6.01 2.36
N TRP A 48 -2.71 4.84 1.98
CA TRP A 48 -3.55 3.97 2.79
C TRP A 48 -3.39 2.53 2.31
N GLU A 49 -3.68 1.56 3.16
CA GLU A 49 -3.74 0.16 2.75
C GLU A 49 -5.20 -0.20 2.44
N GLY A 50 -5.50 -0.48 1.17
CA GLY A 50 -6.84 -0.88 0.74
C GLY A 50 -7.02 -2.39 0.73
N PRO A 51 -8.27 -2.90 0.69
CA PRO A 51 -8.55 -4.33 0.51
C PRO A 51 -7.98 -4.91 -0.80
N LYS A 52 -7.74 -4.07 -1.82
CA LYS A 52 -7.04 -4.49 -3.05
C LYS A 52 -5.56 -4.83 -2.83
N SER A 53 -4.90 -4.28 -1.81
CA SER A 53 -3.55 -4.70 -1.43
C SER A 53 -3.52 -6.17 -1.03
N ASN A 54 -4.59 -6.64 -0.35
CA ASN A 54 -4.74 -8.05 0.03
C ASN A 54 -4.98 -8.95 -1.19
N ASN A 55 -5.83 -8.52 -2.12
CA ASN A 55 -6.16 -9.29 -3.31
C ASN A 55 -4.97 -9.40 -4.30
N ALA A 56 -4.13 -8.36 -4.40
CA ALA A 56 -2.88 -8.44 -5.14
C ALA A 56 -1.95 -9.52 -4.53
N PHE A 57 -1.83 -9.57 -3.21
CA PHE A 57 -1.05 -10.60 -2.52
C PHE A 57 -1.61 -12.01 -2.79
N GLU A 58 -2.93 -12.21 -2.69
CA GLU A 58 -3.59 -13.49 -3.00
C GLU A 58 -3.35 -13.95 -4.45
N HIS A 59 -3.44 -13.04 -5.43
CA HIS A 59 -3.12 -13.34 -6.81
C HIS A 59 -1.63 -13.66 -7.02
N PHE A 60 -0.71 -12.96 -6.36
CA PHE A 60 0.71 -13.27 -6.42
C PHE A 60 1.00 -14.64 -5.81
N THR A 61 0.45 -14.96 -4.63
CA THR A 61 0.61 -16.28 -4.00
C THR A 61 0.14 -17.39 -4.94
N SER A 62 -1.02 -17.23 -5.57
CA SER A 62 -1.53 -18.21 -6.54
C SER A 62 -0.64 -18.39 -7.77
N VAL A 63 0.11 -17.37 -8.20
CA VAL A 63 1.04 -17.47 -9.34
C VAL A 63 2.36 -18.12 -8.92
N PHE A 64 2.84 -17.87 -7.70
CA PHE A 64 4.11 -18.41 -7.22
C PHE A 64 4.02 -19.82 -6.63
N ASP A 65 2.86 -20.25 -6.13
CA ASP A 65 2.63 -21.65 -5.70
C ASP A 65 2.70 -22.65 -6.88
N GLY A 66 2.67 -22.17 -8.13
CA GLY A 66 2.93 -22.97 -9.34
C GLY A 66 4.43 -23.14 -9.68
N PHE A 67 5.33 -22.48 -8.94
CA PHE A 67 6.79 -22.54 -9.12
C PHE A 67 7.46 -23.27 -7.94
N GLY A 68 6.95 -24.47 -7.60
CA GLY A 68 7.71 -25.39 -6.76
C GLY A 68 9.05 -25.77 -7.43
N PRO A 69 10.15 -25.99 -6.69
CA PRO A 69 11.42 -26.32 -7.29
C PRO A 69 11.30 -27.62 -8.08
N SER A 70 11.50 -27.55 -9.40
CA SER A 70 11.78 -28.74 -10.19
C SER A 70 13.13 -29.28 -9.72
N THR A 71 13.11 -30.34 -8.90
CA THR A 71 14.29 -31.16 -8.63
C THR A 71 14.71 -31.82 -9.94
N GLY A 72 15.51 -31.10 -10.73
CA GLY A 72 16.25 -31.65 -11.84
C GLY A 72 17.49 -32.34 -11.31
N SER A 73 17.45 -33.67 -11.19
CA SER A 73 18.67 -34.47 -11.14
C SER A 73 19.42 -34.30 -12.46
N GLY A 74 20.68 -33.88 -12.39
CA GLY A 74 21.54 -33.79 -13.57
C GLY A 74 22.95 -33.34 -13.24
N LEU A 75 23.76 -34.22 -12.66
CA LEU A 75 24.94 -34.86 -13.29
C LEU A 75 25.72 -35.66 -12.23
#